data_AF-A0A973GEG2-F1
#
_entry.id   AF-A0A973GEG2-F1
#
_cell.length_a   1.000
_cell.length_b   1.000
_cell.length_c   1.000
_cell.angle_alpha   90.00
_cell.angle_beta   90.00
_cell.angle_gamma   90.00
#
_symmetry.space_group_name_H-M   'P 1'
#
loop_
_entity.id
_entity.type
_entity.pdbx_description
1 polymer ?
#
loop_
_entity_poly.entity_id
_entity_poly.type
_entity_poly.pdbx_seq_one_letter_code
_entity_poly.pdbx_strand_id
1 'polypeptide(L)' 'TVCFCSTMNRIDLPHLVWAMEQLVEGRVVNRVVVDKDDAHWARVALDQMLALPGI' A
#
# COMPACT_ATOMS: atom_id res chain seq x y z
N THR A 1 -16.96 -21.27 -9.48
CA THR A 1 -15.90 -21.41 -8.47
C THR A 1 -15.58 -20.04 -7.92
N VAL A 2 -15.55 -19.86 -6.60
CA VAL A 2 -15.19 -18.56 -5.99
C VAL A 2 -13.66 -18.44 -5.98
N CYS A 3 -13.11 -17.37 -6.53
CA CYS A 3 -11.70 -17.02 -6.42
C CYS A 3 -11.54 -16.06 -5.24
N PHE A 4 -11.35 -16.61 -4.03
CA PHE A 4 -11.23 -15.83 -2.81
C PHE A 4 -9.76 -15.57 -2.46
N CYS A 5 -9.39 -14.30 -2.32
CA CYS A 5 -8.10 -13.91 -1.74
C CYS A 5 -8.28 -13.58 -0.27
N SER A 6 -7.88 -14.50 0.61
CA SER A 6 -7.99 -14.34 2.06
C SER A 6 -7.20 -13.15 2.60
N THR A 7 -6.09 -12.78 1.95
CA THR A 7 -5.28 -11.61 2.33
C THR A 7 -6.01 -10.30 2.02
N MET A 8 -6.68 -10.19 0.86
CA MET A 8 -7.47 -9.01 0.52
C MET A 8 -8.65 -8.83 1.47
N ASN A 9 -9.26 -9.93 1.91
CA ASN A 9 -10.37 -9.92 2.85
C ASN A 9 -9.98 -9.43 4.27
N ARG A 10 -8.69 -9.21 4.56
CA ARG A 10 -8.24 -8.57 5.81
C ARG A 10 -8.43 -7.05 5.78
N ILE A 11 -8.63 -6.46 4.61
CA ILE A 11 -8.91 -5.03 4.45
C ILE A 11 -10.43 -4.86 4.53
N ASP A 12 -10.94 -4.77 5.75
CA ASP A 12 -12.37 -4.62 6.01
C ASP A 12 -12.73 -3.22 6.53
N LEU A 13 -14.03 -2.96 6.61
CA LEU A 13 -14.56 -1.66 7.00
C LEU A 13 -14.17 -1.27 8.44
N PRO A 14 -14.28 -2.14 9.47
CA PRO A 14 -13.80 -1.83 10.81
C PRO A 14 -12.33 -1.39 10.86
N HIS A 15 -11.42 -2.11 10.19
CA HIS A 15 -9.99 -1.76 10.19
C HIS A 15 -9.72 -0.45 9.45
N LEU A 16 -10.45 -0.18 8.36
CA LEU A 16 -10.35 1.10 7.65
C LEU A 16 -10.84 2.27 8.50
N VAL A 17 -12.01 2.13 9.14
CA VAL A 17 -12.58 3.17 10.02
C VAL A 17 -11.59 3.51 11.14
N TRP A 18 -11.07 2.49 11.82
CA TRP A 18 -10.06 2.69 12.86
C TRP A 18 -8.81 3.41 12.34
N ALA A 19 -8.27 2.99 11.19
CA ALA A 19 -7.11 3.65 10.61
C ALA A 19 -7.38 5.14 10.32
N MET A 20 -8.59 5.50 9.88
CA MET A 20 -8.97 6.90 9.64
C MET A 20 -9.15 7.69 10.94
N GLU A 21 -9.78 7.11 11.96
CA GLU A 21 -9.93 7.74 13.28
C GLU A 21 -8.57 8.06 13.91
N GLN A 22 -7.63 7.13 13.84
CA GLN A 22 -6.26 7.34 14.32
C GLN A 22 -5.58 8.51 13.61
N LEU A 23 -5.76 8.65 12.30
CA LEU A 23 -5.22 9.78 11.54
C LEU A 23 -5.86 11.11 11.94
N VAL A 24 -7.17 11.13 12.21
CA VAL A 24 -7.88 12.32 12.75
C VAL A 24 -7.34 12.72 14.13
N GLU A 25 -7.01 11.75 14.97
CA GLU A 25 -6.34 11.96 16.26
C GLU A 25 -4.85 12.35 16.13
N GLY A 26 -4.31 12.48 14.90
CA GLY A 26 -2.92 12.81 14.64
C GLY A 26 -1.94 11.64 14.84
N ARG A 27 -2.45 10.41 14.97
CA ARG A 27 -1.65 9.19 15.16
C ARG A 27 -1.51 8.43 13.85
N VAL A 28 -0.30 8.38 13.29
CA VAL A 28 -0.02 7.58 12.10
C VAL A 28 0.23 6.13 12.50
N VAL A 29 -0.76 5.27 12.26
CA VAL A 29 -0.69 3.82 12.49
C VAL A 29 -0.23 3.10 11.22
N ASN A 30 0.48 1.97 11.37
CA ASN A 30 0.90 1.11 10.26
C ASN A 30 1.63 1.85 9.13
N ARG A 31 2.46 2.86 9.46
CA ARG A 31 3.26 3.59 8.48
C ARG A 31 4.16 2.62 7.73
N VAL A 32 3.94 2.51 6.42
CA VAL A 32 4.81 1.72 5.55
C VAL A 32 6.17 2.42 5.46
N VAL A 33 7.22 1.70 5.85
CA VAL A 33 8.61 2.15 5.73
C VAL A 33 9.35 1.07 4.96
N VAL A 34 10.11 1.51 3.96
CA VAL A 34 10.94 0.66 3.12
C VAL A 34 12.39 1.07 3.36
N ASP A 35 13.31 0.11 3.36
CA ASP A 35 14.73 0.41 3.43
C ASP A 35 15.16 1.33 2.26
N LYS A 36 16.18 2.15 2.47
CA LYS A 36 16.60 3.14 1.48
C LYS A 36 17.11 2.49 0.19
N ASP A 37 17.82 1.37 0.28
CA ASP A 37 18.38 0.70 -0.90
C ASP A 37 17.25 0.03 -1.70
N ASP A 38 16.36 -0.70 -1.01
CA ASP A 38 15.17 -1.31 -1.60
C ASP A 38 14.28 -0.26 -2.29
N ALA A 39 14.02 0.86 -1.60
CA ALA A 39 13.21 1.95 -2.15
C ALA A 39 13.86 2.58 -3.39
N HIS A 40 15.19 2.71 -3.41
CA HIS A 40 15.92 3.27 -4.54
C HIS A 40 15.76 2.38 -5.78
N TRP A 41 16.11 1.10 -5.68
CA TRP A 41 16.08 0.21 -6.83
C TRP A 41 14.67 -0.12 -7.30
N ALA A 42 13.72 -0.28 -6.37
CA ALA A 42 12.31 -0.47 -6.73
C ALA A 42 11.76 0.75 -7.48
N ARG A 43 12.14 1.97 -7.06
CA ARG A 43 11.71 3.20 -7.73
C ARG A 43 12.26 3.30 -9.16
N VAL A 44 13.54 2.97 -9.38
CA VAL A 44 14.14 2.95 -10.73
C VAL A 44 13.37 2.02 -11.66
N ALA A 45 13.06 0.80 -11.22
CA ALA A 45 12.31 -0.16 -12.03
C ALA A 45 10.88 0.33 -12.34
N LEU A 46 10.20 0.93 -11.36
CA LEU A 46 8.86 1.49 -11.56
C LEU A 46 8.87 2.69 -12.51
N ASP A 47 9.86 3.58 -12.39
CA ASP A 47 9.99 4.75 -13.27
C ASP A 47 10.26 4.31 -14.72
N GLN A 48 11.06 3.26 -14.94
CA GLN A 48 11.24 2.66 -16.28
C GLN A 48 9.93 2.09 -16.84
N MET A 49 9.17 1.37 -16.02
CA MET A 49 7.87 0.81 -16.42
C MET A 49 6.88 1.91 -16.83
N LEU A 50 6.80 2.99 -16.07
CA LEU A 50 5.88 4.10 -16.31
C LEU A 50 6.31 5.04 -17.45
N ALA A 51 7.60 5.05 -17.82
CA ALA A 51 8.11 5.81 -18.95
C ALA A 51 7.78 5.17 -20.32
N LEU A 52 7.39 3.89 -20.32
CA LEU A 52 6.87 3.25 -21.53
C LEU A 52 5.53 3.87 -21.91
N PRO A 53 5.24 4.06 -23.20
CA PRO A 53 3.92 4.51 -23.62
C PRO A 53 2.87 3.50 -23.14
N GLY A 54 1.89 3.97 -22.37
CA GLY A 54 0.68 3.19 -22.10
C GLY A 54 -0.02 2.91 -23.43
N ILE A 55 -0.56 1.69 -23.58
CA ILE A 55 -1.45 1.34 -24.69
C ILE A 55 -2.79 2.05 -24.47
#